data_AF-A0A4P9IV07-F1
#
_entry.id   AF-A0A4P9IV07-F1
#
_cell.length_a   1.000
_cell.length_b   1.000
_cell.length_c   1.000
_cell.angle_alpha   90.00
_cell.angle_beta   90.00
_cell.angle_gamma   90.00
#
_symmetry.space_group_name_H-M   'P 1'
#
loop_
_entity.id
_entity.type
_entity.pdbx_description
1 polymer ?
#
loop_
_entity_poly.entity_id
_entity_poly.type
_entity_poly.pdbx_seq_one_letter_code
_entity_poly.pdbx_strand_id
1 'polypeptide(L)'
;RFPAFLFLSLSGCNDALAIQSTMFYSFNDNIYRPRLSVKVTDVIQIIVDINSASSTATLSYVDCNGFTWSHGIYWSEYFAWLVVPKRVSYNGYDIYLELQSRGSFSLDAEDNDNYYLTKGFAWDEANTSGRTCFNIGEKR
;
A
#
# COMPACT_ATOMS: atom_id res chain seq x y z
N ARG A 1 -2.59 9.58 14.87
CA ARG A 1 -1.43 9.61 13.95
C ARG A 1 -0.50 8.49 14.37
N PHE A 2 -0.39 7.42 13.60
CA PHE A 2 0.72 6.47 13.71
C PHE A 2 0.91 5.78 12.35
N PRO A 3 2.12 5.77 11.79
CA PRO A 3 2.48 4.82 10.74
C PRO A 3 2.92 3.51 11.41
N ALA A 4 2.48 2.37 10.90
CA ALA A 4 3.05 1.08 11.23
C ALA A 4 3.69 0.50 9.97
N PHE A 5 4.97 0.17 10.04
CA PHE A 5 5.75 -0.44 8.97
C PHE A 5 6.44 -1.69 9.53
N LEU A 6 6.25 -2.83 8.88
CA LEU A 6 7.01 -4.06 9.11
C LEU A 6 7.51 -4.54 7.75
N PHE A 7 8.83 -4.66 7.58
CA PHE A 7 9.44 -5.22 6.38
C PHE A 7 10.35 -6.38 6.77
N LEU A 8 10.08 -7.55 6.21
CA LEU A 8 10.95 -8.73 6.26
C LEU A 8 11.39 -9.03 4.83
N SER A 9 12.68 -8.90 4.57
CA SER A 9 13.32 -9.42 3.36
C SER A 9 14.33 -10.48 3.77
N LEU A 10 14.16 -11.70 3.26
CA LEU A 10 15.09 -12.81 3.42
C LEU A 10 15.82 -12.99 2.09
N SER A 11 17.11 -12.66 2.03
CA SER A 11 17.98 -13.03 0.90
C SER A 11 18.83 -14.24 1.26
N GLY A 12 18.77 -15.26 0.40
CA GLY A 12 19.34 -16.59 0.63
C GLY A 12 20.88 -16.64 0.56
N CYS A 13 21.45 -17.58 1.30
CA CYS A 13 22.87 -17.92 1.35
C CYS A 13 23.47 -18.17 -0.04
N ASN A 14 24.37 -17.28 -0.48
CA ASN A 14 25.67 -17.56 -1.14
C ASN A 14 26.27 -16.25 -1.70
N ASP A 15 27.20 -15.65 -0.95
CA ASP A 15 28.28 -14.71 -1.29
C ASP A 15 28.21 -13.84 -2.57
N ALA A 16 27.10 -13.15 -2.77
CA ALA A 16 27.06 -11.81 -3.35
C ALA A 16 26.16 -10.96 -2.44
N LEU A 17 26.59 -9.76 -2.06
CA LEU A 17 25.73 -8.85 -1.28
C LEU A 17 24.48 -8.55 -2.11
N ALA A 18 23.38 -9.21 -1.77
CA ALA A 18 22.09 -8.94 -2.36
C ALA A 18 21.64 -7.55 -1.89
N ILE A 19 21.43 -6.69 -2.87
CA ILE A 19 21.04 -5.31 -2.66
C ILE A 19 19.58 -5.16 -3.08
N GLN A 20 18.79 -4.45 -2.27
CA GLN A 20 17.37 -4.22 -2.45
C GLN A 20 17.00 -2.76 -2.20
N SER A 21 16.14 -2.23 -3.05
CA SER A 21 15.50 -0.94 -2.82
C SER A 21 13.99 -1.14 -2.72
N THR A 22 13.41 -0.75 -1.59
CA THR A 22 11.98 -0.77 -1.34
C THR A 22 11.45 0.65 -1.27
N MET A 23 10.37 0.90 -2.00
CA MET A 23 9.80 2.24 -2.15
C MET A 23 8.28 2.15 -2.07
N PHE A 24 7.66 3.12 -1.40
CA PHE A 24 6.22 3.18 -1.27
C PHE A 24 5.67 4.51 -1.77
N TYR A 25 4.73 4.42 -2.71
CA TYR A 25 3.98 5.56 -3.23
C TYR A 25 2.58 5.57 -2.60
N SER A 26 2.27 6.66 -1.90
CA SER A 26 0.98 6.85 -1.25
C SER A 26 0.04 7.69 -2.11
N PHE A 27 -1.22 7.27 -2.18
CA PHE A 27 -2.32 8.05 -2.72
C PHE A 27 -2.99 8.85 -1.59
N ASN A 28 -3.43 10.07 -1.87
CA ASN A 28 -4.13 10.93 -0.92
C ASN A 28 -5.45 11.41 -1.53
N ASP A 29 -6.27 10.46 -1.94
CA ASP A 29 -7.56 10.71 -2.56
C ASP A 29 -8.65 10.82 -1.51
N ASN A 30 -9.66 11.65 -1.78
CA ASN A 30 -10.81 11.81 -0.90
C ASN A 30 -12.03 11.13 -1.51
N ILE A 31 -12.69 10.27 -0.73
CA ILE A 31 -13.94 9.63 -1.11
C ILE A 31 -15.07 10.28 -0.31
N TYR A 32 -16.04 10.85 -1.02
CA TYR A 32 -17.27 11.37 -0.44
C TYR A 32 -18.47 10.66 -1.06
N ARG A 33 -19.31 10.04 -0.21
CA ARG A 33 -20.52 9.30 -0.60
C ARG A 33 -21.65 9.66 0.37
N PRO A 34 -22.31 10.83 0.19
CA PRO A 34 -23.36 11.26 1.10
C PRO A 34 -24.56 10.30 1.03
N ARG A 35 -25.15 10.00 2.18
CA ARG A 35 -26.45 9.34 2.29
C ARG A 35 -27.39 10.16 3.16
N LEU A 36 -28.66 10.21 2.75
CA LEU A 36 -29.63 11.19 3.27
C LEU A 36 -30.32 10.73 4.57
N SER A 37 -30.40 9.44 4.87
CA SER A 37 -30.88 8.93 6.17
C SER A 37 -30.42 7.50 6.40
N VAL A 38 -30.01 7.19 7.64
CA VAL A 38 -29.53 5.87 8.06
C VAL A 38 -30.14 5.58 9.42
N LYS A 39 -30.66 4.36 9.61
CA LYS A 39 -31.09 3.87 10.91
C LYS A 39 -29.99 3.05 11.58
N VAL A 40 -30.02 2.95 12.90
CA VAL A 40 -29.00 2.21 13.69
C VAL A 40 -28.93 0.72 13.31
N THR A 41 -30.01 0.15 12.79
CA THR A 41 -30.07 -1.24 12.33
C THR A 41 -29.51 -1.45 10.92
N ASP A 42 -29.22 -0.38 10.19
CA ASP A 42 -28.78 -0.47 8.80
C ASP A 42 -27.28 -0.79 8.75
N VAL A 43 -26.90 -1.77 7.92
CA VAL A 43 -25.50 -2.01 7.56
C VAL A 43 -25.20 -1.21 6.29
N ILE A 44 -24.45 -0.12 6.44
CA ILE A 44 -24.08 0.73 5.30
C ILE A 44 -22.84 0.17 4.61
N GLN A 45 -22.93 0.05 3.28
CA GLN A 45 -21.79 -0.31 2.45
C GLN A 45 -21.14 0.95 1.86
N ILE A 46 -19.80 1.00 1.98
CA ILE A 46 -18.95 2.01 1.36
C ILE A 46 -18.00 1.28 0.41
N ILE A 47 -18.00 1.68 -0.86
CA ILE A 47 -17.09 1.15 -1.86
C ILE A 47 -15.87 2.07 -1.94
N VAL A 48 -14.68 1.49 -1.77
CA VAL A 48 -13.41 2.18 -1.93
C VAL A 48 -12.85 1.85 -3.31
N ASP A 49 -13.03 2.78 -4.24
CA ASP A 49 -12.54 2.64 -5.61
C ASP A 49 -11.09 3.15 -5.70
N ILE A 50 -10.18 2.32 -6.23
CA ILE A 50 -8.80 2.73 -6.51
C ILE A 50 -8.73 3.19 -7.97
N ASN A 51 -8.76 4.51 -8.19
CA ASN A 51 -8.66 5.07 -9.54
C ASN A 51 -7.24 5.57 -9.82
N SER A 52 -6.39 4.70 -10.37
CA SER A 52 -5.00 5.03 -10.69
C SER A 52 -4.86 5.97 -11.91
N ALA A 53 -5.93 6.26 -12.66
CA ALA A 53 -5.83 7.03 -13.90
C ALA A 53 -5.86 8.55 -13.68
N SER A 54 -6.33 9.03 -12.53
CA SER A 54 -6.45 10.47 -12.22
C SER A 54 -5.64 10.93 -11.01
N SER A 55 -5.07 9.99 -10.27
CA SER A 55 -4.48 10.26 -8.96
C SER A 55 -2.97 10.16 -9.04
N THR A 56 -2.28 11.22 -8.63
CA THR A 56 -0.82 11.25 -8.54
C THR A 56 -0.37 10.69 -7.21
N ALA A 57 0.38 9.61 -7.23
CA ALA A 57 0.96 9.02 -6.04
C ALA A 57 2.23 9.79 -5.64
N THR A 58 2.46 9.95 -4.34
CA THR A 58 3.67 10.62 -3.81
C THR A 58 4.51 9.62 -3.06
N LEU A 59 5.82 9.57 -3.34
CA LEU A 59 6.75 8.72 -2.62
C LEU A 59 6.79 9.14 -1.13
N SER A 60 6.37 8.25 -0.25
CA SER A 60 6.26 8.53 1.20
C SER A 60 7.21 7.70 2.04
N TYR A 61 7.75 6.60 1.50
CA TYR A 61 8.73 5.76 2.19
C TYR A 61 9.78 5.26 1.19
N VAL A 62 11.01 5.19 1.67
CA VAL A 62 12.14 4.66 0.93
C VAL A 62 13.07 3.94 1.90
N ASP A 63 13.46 2.73 1.53
CA ASP A 63 14.56 1.99 2.13
C ASP A 63 15.41 1.43 1.00
N CYS A 64 16.50 2.13 0.70
CA CYS A 64 17.42 1.76 -0.36
C CYS A 64 18.76 1.44 0.26
N ASN A 65 19.09 0.15 0.30
CA ASN A 65 20.41 -0.31 0.73
C ASN A 65 21.37 -0.50 -0.47
N GLY A 66 21.03 0.11 -1.61
CA GLY A 66 21.62 -0.16 -2.91
C GLY A 66 22.00 1.01 -3.78
N PHE A 67 22.24 0.70 -5.06
CA PHE A 67 22.49 1.71 -6.07
C PHE A 67 21.25 2.60 -6.23
N THR A 68 21.47 3.90 -6.43
CA THR A 68 20.41 4.83 -6.82
C THR A 68 20.12 4.77 -8.32
N TRP A 69 21.03 4.20 -9.11
CA TRP A 69 20.93 4.02 -10.54
C TRP A 69 21.60 2.70 -10.97
N SER A 70 20.96 1.97 -11.89
CA SER A 70 21.52 0.79 -12.55
C SER A 70 21.82 1.07 -14.03
N HIS A 71 23.04 0.74 -14.46
CA HIS A 71 23.44 0.68 -15.87
C HIS A 71 23.33 -0.74 -16.46
N GLY A 72 22.81 -1.70 -15.70
CA GLY A 72 22.64 -3.09 -16.10
C GLY A 72 21.33 -3.68 -15.63
N ILE A 73 21.26 -5.01 -15.62
CA ILE A 73 20.02 -5.73 -15.33
C ILE A 73 19.67 -5.61 -13.84
N TYR A 74 18.42 -5.29 -13.56
CA TYR A 74 17.82 -5.40 -12.23
C TYR A 74 16.39 -5.92 -12.33
N TRP A 75 15.90 -6.52 -11.25
CA TRP A 75 14.53 -7.05 -11.18
C TRP A 75 13.65 -6.10 -10.37
N SER A 76 12.40 -5.99 -10.79
CA SER A 76 11.38 -5.20 -10.08
C SER A 76 10.19 -6.07 -9.69
N GLU A 77 9.64 -5.76 -8.53
CA GLU A 77 8.41 -6.35 -8.02
C GLU A 77 7.47 -5.21 -7.62
N TYR A 78 6.19 -5.34 -7.98
CA TYR A 78 5.20 -4.29 -7.74
C TYR A 78 4.00 -4.85 -6.98
N PHE A 79 3.70 -4.23 -5.84
CA PHE A 79 2.59 -4.58 -4.96
C PHE A 79 1.71 -3.35 -4.68
N ALA A 80 0.39 -3.53 -4.72
CA ALA A 80 -0.55 -2.61 -4.06
C ALA A 80 -0.74 -3.01 -2.61
N TRP A 81 -0.89 -1.98 -1.78
CA TRP A 81 -1.28 -2.09 -0.39
C TRP A 81 -2.47 -1.18 -0.12
N LEU A 82 -3.44 -1.69 0.63
CA LEU A 82 -4.53 -0.91 1.19
C LEU A 82 -4.64 -1.24 2.68
N VAL A 83 -4.51 -0.20 3.51
CA VAL A 83 -4.63 -0.30 4.97
C VAL A 83 -5.94 0.36 5.38
N VAL A 84 -6.89 -0.42 5.89
CA VAL A 84 -8.22 0.06 6.27
C VAL A 84 -8.42 -0.12 7.78
N PRO A 85 -8.74 0.94 8.54
CA PRO A 85 -9.01 0.79 9.97
C PRO A 85 -10.28 -0.06 10.20
N LYS A 86 -10.28 -0.88 11.24
CA LYS A 86 -11.46 -1.64 11.70
C LYS A 86 -12.43 -0.78 12.51
N ARG A 87 -11.96 0.37 13.01
CA ARG A 87 -12.73 1.30 13.84
C ARG A 87 -12.33 2.74 13.58
N VAL A 88 -13.31 3.63 13.51
CA VAL A 88 -13.11 5.08 13.45
C VAL A 88 -13.97 5.74 14.51
N SER A 89 -13.39 6.62 15.32
CA SER A 89 -14.13 7.40 16.31
C SER A 89 -14.54 8.75 15.74
N TYR A 90 -15.83 9.08 15.81
CA TYR A 90 -16.38 10.36 15.36
C TYR A 90 -17.42 10.88 16.35
N ASN A 91 -17.28 12.14 16.77
CA ASN A 91 -18.16 12.79 17.75
C ASN A 91 -18.41 11.97 19.03
N GLY A 92 -17.40 11.24 19.51
CA GLY A 92 -17.49 10.41 20.72
C GLY A 92 -18.14 9.04 20.53
N TYR A 93 -18.51 8.68 19.30
CA TYR A 93 -19.02 7.35 18.95
C TYR A 93 -18.00 6.57 18.13
N ASP A 94 -17.94 5.26 18.37
CA ASP A 94 -17.12 4.35 17.59
C ASP A 94 -17.94 3.75 16.44
N ILE A 95 -17.44 3.93 15.22
CA ILE A 95 -17.97 3.34 14.00
C ILE A 95 -17.07 2.15 13.66
N TYR A 96 -17.64 0.95 13.71
CA TYR A 96 -16.94 -0.28 13.35
C TYR A 96 -17.09 -0.56 11.86
N LEU A 97 -15.98 -0.91 11.23
CA LEU A 97 -15.88 -1.19 9.80
C LEU A 97 -15.64 -2.69 9.61
N GLU A 98 -16.54 -3.32 8.88
CA GLU A 98 -16.45 -4.73 8.51
C GLU A 98 -16.12 -4.87 7.03
N LEU A 99 -15.15 -5.74 6.72
CA LEU A 99 -14.74 -6.01 5.35
C LEU A 99 -15.75 -6.95 4.69
N GLN A 100 -16.69 -6.39 3.92
CA GLN A 100 -17.69 -7.20 3.21
C GLN A 100 -17.12 -7.94 1.99
N SER A 101 -16.26 -7.29 1.22
CA SER A 101 -15.59 -7.87 0.05
C SER A 101 -14.23 -7.25 -0.15
N ARG A 102 -13.25 -8.07 -0.47
CA ARG A 102 -11.88 -7.68 -0.81
C ARG A 102 -11.57 -7.77 -2.31
N GLY A 103 -12.55 -8.20 -3.11
CA GLY A 103 -12.34 -8.49 -4.53
C GLY A 103 -11.17 -9.44 -4.74
N SER A 104 -10.15 -9.00 -5.49
CA SER A 104 -8.95 -9.78 -5.79
C SER A 104 -7.76 -9.49 -4.87
N PHE A 105 -7.96 -8.72 -3.81
CA PHE A 105 -6.91 -8.50 -2.81
C PHE A 105 -6.78 -9.69 -1.87
N SER A 106 -5.55 -9.97 -1.48
CA SER A 106 -5.20 -10.89 -0.41
C SER A 106 -5.31 -10.18 0.94
N LEU A 107 -5.71 -10.91 1.98
CA LEU A 107 -5.67 -10.41 3.36
C LEU A 107 -4.35 -10.88 3.95
N ASP A 108 -3.49 -9.93 4.28
CA ASP A 108 -2.08 -10.18 4.54
C ASP A 108 -1.77 -10.44 6.03
N ALA A 109 -2.54 -9.82 6.92
CA ALA A 109 -2.34 -9.93 8.35
C ALA A 109 -3.64 -9.87 9.16
N GLU A 110 -3.65 -10.61 10.27
CA GLU A 110 -4.64 -10.47 11.34
C GLU A 110 -4.14 -9.46 12.37
N ASP A 111 -4.60 -8.22 12.25
CA ASP A 111 -4.35 -7.16 13.22
C ASP A 111 -5.67 -6.73 13.88
N ASN A 112 -5.61 -6.25 15.12
CA ASN A 112 -6.84 -5.84 15.84
C ASN A 112 -7.36 -4.48 15.38
N ASP A 113 -6.50 -3.63 14.84
CA ASP A 113 -6.84 -2.24 14.53
C ASP A 113 -7.11 -2.02 13.05
N ASN A 114 -6.46 -2.77 12.14
CA ASN A 114 -6.54 -2.56 10.70
C ASN A 114 -6.70 -3.87 9.90
N TYR A 115 -7.29 -3.75 8.71
CA TYR A 115 -7.15 -4.73 7.64
C TYR A 115 -5.99 -4.34 6.74
N TYR A 116 -5.11 -5.30 6.45
CA TYR A 116 -4.00 -5.16 5.52
C TYR A 116 -4.31 -5.95 4.25
N LEU A 117 -4.59 -5.24 3.16
CA LEU A 117 -4.97 -5.83 1.89
C LEU A 117 -3.84 -5.65 0.88
N THR A 118 -3.36 -6.74 0.29
CA THR A 118 -2.22 -6.75 -0.63
C THR A 118 -2.59 -7.34 -1.98
N LYS A 119 -1.93 -6.85 -3.05
CA LYS A 119 -2.03 -7.44 -4.38
C LYS A 119 -0.73 -7.26 -5.16
N GLY A 120 -0.10 -8.36 -5.53
CA GLY A 120 1.02 -8.34 -6.48
C GLY A 120 0.53 -8.11 -7.90
N PHE A 121 1.22 -7.26 -8.66
CA PHE A 121 0.93 -7.00 -10.08
C PHE A 121 2.02 -7.49 -11.01
N ALA A 122 3.28 -7.45 -10.57
CA ALA A 122 4.41 -8.04 -11.28
C ALA A 122 5.45 -8.54 -10.29
N TRP A 123 6.14 -9.61 -10.67
CA TRP A 123 7.26 -10.21 -9.98
C TRP A 123 8.33 -10.54 -11.00
N ASP A 124 9.59 -10.55 -10.58
CA ASP A 124 10.75 -10.88 -11.41
C ASP A 124 10.83 -10.08 -12.74
N GLU A 125 10.33 -8.83 -12.76
CA GLU A 125 10.34 -8.03 -13.99
C GLU A 125 11.74 -7.51 -14.28
N ALA A 126 12.36 -8.02 -15.34
CA ALA A 126 13.70 -7.65 -15.73
C ALA A 126 13.73 -6.27 -16.41
N ASN A 127 14.55 -5.38 -15.87
CA ASN A 127 14.81 -4.04 -16.38
C ASN A 127 16.26 -3.96 -16.87
N THR A 128 16.54 -3.16 -17.90
CA THR A 128 17.86 -3.10 -18.55
C THR A 128 18.74 -1.95 -18.05
N SER A 129 18.13 -0.88 -17.54
CA SER A 129 18.79 0.25 -16.86
C SER A 129 17.72 1.17 -16.26
N GLY A 130 18.08 1.98 -15.27
CA GLY A 130 17.14 2.95 -14.70
C GLY A 130 17.49 3.40 -13.30
N ARG A 131 16.72 4.38 -12.82
CA ARG A 131 16.80 4.84 -11.44
C ARG A 131 16.11 3.82 -10.52
N THR A 132 16.85 3.31 -9.56
CA THR A 132 16.43 2.24 -8.64
C THR A 132 16.11 2.76 -7.24
N CYS A 133 16.37 4.05 -6.97
CA CYS A 133 15.98 4.71 -5.74
C CYS A 133 15.55 6.18 -5.99
N PHE A 134 14.32 6.51 -5.59
CA PHE A 134 13.72 7.84 -5.75
C PHE A 134 13.74 8.62 -4.42
N ASN A 135 13.66 9.94 -4.50
CA ASN A 135 13.62 10.78 -3.30
C ASN A 135 12.19 10.89 -2.75
N ILE A 136 12.06 10.96 -1.43
CA ILE A 136 10.77 11.22 -0.76
C ILE A 136 10.15 12.50 -1.32
N GLY A 137 8.85 12.47 -1.61
CA GLY A 137 8.10 13.57 -2.21
C GLY A 137 8.03 13.55 -3.74
N GLU A 138 8.79 12.68 -4.42
CA GLU A 138 8.65 12.50 -5.87
C GLU A 138 7.25 11.97 -6.23
N LYS A 139 6.68 12.51 -7.30
CA LYS A 139 5.33 12.23 -7.76
C LYS A 139 5.34 11.32 -9.00
N ARG A 140 4.42 10.35 -9.05
CA ARG A 140 4.22 9.45 -10.19
C ARG A 140 2.76 9.15 -10.45
#